data_AF-A0A645I516-F1
#
_entry.id   AF-A0A645I516-F1
#
_cell.length_a   1.000
_cell.length_b   1.000
_cell.length_c   1.000
_cell.angle_alpha   90.00
_cell.angle_beta   90.00
_cell.angle_gamma   90.00
#
_symmetry.space_group_name_H-M   'P 1'
#
loop_
_entity.id
_entity.type
_entity.pdbx_description
1 polymer ?
#
loop_
_entity_poly.entity_id
_entity_poly.type
_entity_poly.pdbx_seq_one_letter_code
_entity_poly.pdbx_strand_id
1 'polypeptide(L)'
;MEKDDRVGIVEKYLNELLPDNWDELSMADRQYYFNKEFDANYVPDKAFGPAIYQREEVCPMEIWVECFNKDKADFDKTESNAISLIMTQIPGWEKTGKSKVMDPYSKQRYYTRKK
;
A
#
# COMPACT_ATOMS: atom_id res chain seq x y z
N MET A 1 8.28 -10.98 -21.65
CA MET A 1 7.83 -9.86 -20.79
C MET A 1 8.84 -9.80 -19.66
N GLU A 2 9.63 -8.73 -19.59
CA GLU A 2 10.54 -8.51 -18.46
C GLU A 2 9.65 -8.24 -17.23
N LYS A 3 9.78 -9.08 -16.19
CA LYS A 3 9.01 -8.91 -14.96
C LYS A 3 9.69 -7.78 -14.17
N ASP A 4 8.94 -6.72 -13.86
CA ASP A 4 9.46 -5.62 -13.04
C ASP A 4 9.87 -6.20 -11.68
N ASP A 5 11.10 -5.93 -11.25
CA ASP A 5 11.69 -6.49 -10.02
C ASP A 5 10.83 -6.14 -8.78
N ARG A 6 10.13 -4.99 -8.83
CA ARG A 6 9.27 -4.51 -7.75
C ARG A 6 7.98 -5.31 -7.60
N VAL A 7 7.62 -6.18 -8.56
CA VAL A 7 6.40 -7.01 -8.48
C VAL A 7 6.42 -7.89 -7.23
N GLY A 8 7.56 -8.50 -6.91
CA GLY A 8 7.67 -9.34 -5.71
C GLY A 8 7.51 -8.57 -4.41
N ILE A 9 8.01 -7.32 -4.38
CA ILE A 9 7.92 -6.42 -3.24
C ILE A 9 6.45 -6.03 -3.00
N VAL A 10 5.75 -5.60 -4.05
CA VAL A 10 4.34 -5.21 -3.95
C VAL A 10 3.46 -6.41 -3.62
N GLU A 11 3.71 -7.59 -4.22
CA GLU A 11 2.96 -8.80 -3.91
C GLU A 11 3.09 -9.20 -2.42
N LYS A 12 4.31 -9.11 -1.85
CA LYS A 12 4.51 -9.35 -0.41
C LYS A 12 3.72 -8.34 0.43
N TYR A 13 3.82 -7.04 0.12
CA TYR A 13 3.07 -5.98 0.81
C TYR A 13 1.55 -6.21 0.77
N LEU A 14 0.99 -6.62 -0.38
CA LEU A 14 -0.44 -6.87 -0.55
C LEU A 14 -0.94 -8.09 0.24
N ASN A 15 -0.06 -9.05 0.52
CA ASN A 15 -0.38 -10.28 1.26
C ASN A 15 -0.07 -10.19 2.76
N GLU A 16 0.73 -9.22 3.19
CA GLU A 16 1.03 -8.94 4.60
C GLU A 16 -0.26 -8.63 5.38
N LEU A 17 -0.39 -9.23 6.57
CA LEU A 17 -1.54 -9.01 7.42
C LEU A 17 -1.47 -7.63 8.08
N LEU A 18 -2.62 -6.98 8.16
CA LEU A 18 -2.79 -5.67 8.77
C LEU A 18 -3.36 -5.81 10.18
N PRO A 19 -2.92 -4.95 11.12
CA PRO A 19 -3.49 -4.87 12.45
C PRO A 19 -4.97 -4.46 12.40
N ASP A 20 -5.74 -4.85 13.40
CA ASP A 20 -7.18 -4.57 13.44
C ASP A 20 -7.53 -3.08 13.52
N ASN A 21 -6.60 -2.26 14.01
CA ASN A 21 -6.73 -0.81 14.08
C ASN A 21 -6.11 -0.08 12.88
N TRP A 22 -5.88 -0.74 11.73
CA TRP A 22 -5.18 -0.16 10.57
C TRP A 22 -5.76 1.18 10.09
N ASP A 23 -7.09 1.29 10.06
CA ASP A 23 -7.79 2.49 9.59
C ASP A 23 -7.49 3.72 10.46
N GLU A 24 -7.14 3.51 11.72
CA GLU A 24 -6.84 4.56 12.69
C GLU A 24 -5.40 5.09 12.64
N LEU A 25 -4.52 4.42 11.89
CA LEU A 25 -3.09 4.71 11.85
C LEU A 25 -2.78 5.86 10.89
N SER A 26 -1.83 6.71 11.30
CA SER A 26 -1.32 7.79 10.45
C SER A 26 -0.51 7.23 9.27
N MET A 27 -0.30 8.04 8.22
CA MET A 27 0.58 7.64 7.10
C MET A 27 1.96 7.18 7.58
N ALA A 28 2.55 7.90 8.53
CA ALA A 28 3.87 7.57 9.07
C ALA A 28 3.87 6.23 9.82
N ASP A 29 2.84 5.94 10.62
CA ASP A 29 2.71 4.64 11.31
C ASP A 29 2.50 3.49 10.31
N ARG A 30 1.70 3.72 9.26
CA ARG A 30 1.48 2.74 8.19
C ARG A 30 2.78 2.45 7.42
N GLN A 31 3.57 3.48 7.11
CA GLN A 31 4.92 3.33 6.53
C GLN A 31 5.84 2.54 7.44
N TYR A 32 5.91 2.94 8.71
CA TYR A 32 6.73 2.28 9.71
C TYR A 32 6.35 0.80 9.86
N TYR A 33 5.07 0.45 9.79
CA TYR A 33 4.61 -0.93 9.93
C TYR A 33 5.31 -1.92 8.98
N PHE A 34 5.58 -1.51 7.74
CA PHE A 34 6.26 -2.35 6.74
C PHE A 34 7.78 -2.19 6.73
N ASN A 35 8.32 -1.19 7.43
CA ASN A 35 9.73 -0.80 7.38
C ASN A 35 10.40 -0.76 8.77
N LYS A 36 9.84 -1.46 9.77
CA LYS A 36 10.29 -1.40 11.17
C LYS A 36 11.77 -1.69 11.36
N GLU A 37 12.34 -2.53 10.50
CA GLU A 37 13.77 -2.90 10.54
C GLU A 37 14.71 -1.74 10.16
N PHE A 38 14.21 -0.72 9.47
CA PHE A 38 15.01 0.40 8.97
C PHE A 38 14.99 1.63 9.89
N ASP A 39 14.02 1.74 10.80
CA ASP A 39 13.91 2.89 11.70
C ASP A 39 13.55 2.46 13.13
N ALA A 40 14.54 1.93 13.86
CA ALA A 40 14.35 1.45 15.23
C ALA A 40 13.98 2.54 16.25
N ASN A 41 14.08 3.82 15.87
CA ASN A 41 13.85 4.96 16.76
C ASN A 41 12.47 5.59 16.59
N TYR A 42 11.75 5.29 15.49
CA TYR A 42 10.38 5.74 15.31
C TYR A 42 9.46 5.07 16.34
N VAL A 43 8.70 5.88 17.07
CA VAL A 43 7.66 5.43 18.00
C VAL A 43 6.31 5.76 17.38
N PRO A 44 5.49 4.76 17.05
CA PRO A 44 4.19 5.03 16.44
C PRO A 44 3.26 5.72 17.42
N ASP A 45 2.41 6.62 16.92
CA ASP A 45 1.42 7.34 17.75
C ASP A 45 0.44 6.37 18.41
N LYS A 46 0.09 5.30 17.68
CA LYS A 46 -0.75 4.20 18.15
C LYS A 46 -0.01 2.87 18.09
N ALA A 47 -0.17 2.06 19.13
CA ALA A 47 0.32 0.68 19.10
C ALA A 47 -0.41 -0.11 18.01
N PHE A 48 0.31 -0.97 17.30
CA PHE A 48 -0.29 -1.90 16.35
C PHE A 48 -1.04 -3.00 17.09
N GLY A 49 -2.33 -3.19 16.79
CA GLY A 49 -3.11 -4.32 17.25
C GLY A 49 -2.66 -5.66 16.64
N PRO A 50 -3.31 -6.79 16.99
CA PRO A 50 -3.07 -8.06 16.33
C PRO A 50 -3.31 -7.99 14.81
N ALA A 51 -2.35 -8.50 14.04
CA ALA A 51 -2.44 -8.60 12.58
C ALA A 51 -3.39 -9.72 12.16
N ILE A 52 -4.62 -9.38 11.78
CA ILE A 52 -5.70 -10.36 11.53
C ILE A 52 -6.42 -10.19 10.20
N TYR A 53 -6.25 -9.06 9.51
CA TYR A 53 -6.96 -8.80 8.25
C TYR A 53 -6.01 -8.77 7.07
N GLN A 54 -6.43 -9.38 5.96
CA GLN A 54 -5.73 -9.26 4.69
C GLN A 54 -6.31 -8.10 3.88
N ARG A 55 -5.45 -7.34 3.21
CA ARG A 55 -5.87 -6.21 2.37
C ARG A 55 -6.75 -6.67 1.21
N GLU A 56 -7.97 -6.14 1.14
CA GLU A 56 -8.92 -6.37 0.04
C GLU A 56 -8.91 -5.25 -1.00
N GLU A 57 -8.48 -4.04 -0.64
CA GLU A 57 -8.49 -2.85 -1.50
C GLU A 57 -7.19 -2.07 -1.36
N VAL A 58 -6.69 -1.49 -2.46
CA VAL A 58 -5.46 -0.70 -2.44
C VAL A 58 -5.46 0.33 -3.57
N CYS A 59 -4.83 1.48 -3.37
CA CYS A 59 -4.55 2.46 -4.42
C CYS A 59 -3.04 2.61 -4.73
N PRO A 60 -2.69 3.19 -5.88
CA PRO A 60 -1.29 3.47 -6.20
C PRO A 60 -0.56 4.33 -5.16
N MET A 61 -1.27 5.27 -4.52
CA MET A 61 -0.67 6.14 -3.50
C MET A 61 -0.30 5.36 -2.22
N GLU A 62 -1.14 4.40 -1.79
CA GLU A 62 -0.81 3.50 -0.68
C GLU A 62 0.46 2.70 -0.97
N ILE A 63 0.58 2.13 -2.18
CA ILE A 63 1.77 1.37 -2.58
C ILE A 63 2.99 2.30 -2.60
N TRP A 64 2.87 3.52 -3.14
CA TRP A 64 3.96 4.48 -3.18
C TRP A 64 4.45 4.85 -1.77
N VAL A 65 3.52 5.26 -0.91
CA VAL A 65 3.86 5.77 0.42
C VAL A 65 4.28 4.64 1.33
N GLU A 66 3.46 3.59 1.47
CA GLU A 66 3.64 2.54 2.46
C GLU A 66 4.60 1.43 1.98
N CYS A 67 4.43 0.93 0.76
CA CYS A 67 5.23 -0.19 0.25
C CYS A 67 6.61 0.26 -0.22
N PHE A 68 6.72 1.40 -0.90
CA PHE A 68 8.00 1.92 -1.39
C PHE A 68 8.66 2.93 -0.43
N ASN A 69 8.01 3.21 0.71
CA ASN A 69 8.48 4.14 1.73
C ASN A 69 8.87 5.51 1.14
N LYS A 70 8.03 6.05 0.25
CA LYS A 70 8.25 7.33 -0.44
C LYS A 70 7.36 8.44 0.11
N ASP A 71 7.77 9.68 -0.13
CA ASP A 71 6.96 10.84 0.26
C ASP A 71 5.78 11.03 -0.70
N LYS A 72 4.62 11.41 -0.12
CA LYS A 72 3.40 11.69 -0.88
C LYS A 72 3.57 12.84 -1.88
N ALA A 73 4.41 13.83 -1.57
CA ALA A 73 4.66 14.99 -2.43
C ALA A 73 5.41 14.63 -3.73
N ASP A 74 6.20 13.55 -3.70
CA ASP A 74 6.91 13.03 -4.87
C ASP A 74 6.03 12.16 -5.77
N PHE A 75 4.77 11.93 -5.40
CA PHE A 75 3.88 11.09 -6.19
C PHE A 75 3.29 11.84 -7.38
N ASP A 76 3.62 11.37 -8.59
CA ASP A 76 3.17 11.96 -9.84
C ASP A 76 2.43 10.95 -10.75
N LYS A 77 2.11 11.40 -11.97
CA LYS A 77 1.45 10.56 -12.97
C LYS A 77 2.36 9.43 -13.48
N THR A 78 3.66 9.66 -13.52
CA THR A 78 4.66 8.69 -13.98
C THR A 78 4.69 7.50 -13.03
N GLU A 79 4.81 7.78 -11.73
CA GLU A 79 4.82 6.77 -10.67
C GLU A 79 3.48 6.04 -10.57
N SER A 80 2.36 6.76 -10.72
CA SER A 80 1.04 6.12 -10.78
C SER A 80 0.89 5.12 -11.94
N ASN A 81 1.47 5.44 -13.10
CA ASN A 81 1.46 4.53 -14.26
C ASN A 81 2.40 3.34 -14.04
N ALA A 82 3.60 3.56 -13.48
CA ALA A 82 4.54 2.49 -13.15
C ALA A 82 3.90 1.48 -12.18
N ILE A 83 3.27 1.96 -11.09
CA ILE A 83 2.56 1.11 -10.15
C ILE A 83 1.39 0.38 -10.82
N SER A 84 0.69 1.03 -11.74
CA SER A 84 -0.39 0.38 -12.49
C SER A 84 0.13 -0.80 -13.33
N LEU A 85 1.30 -0.68 -13.96
CA LEU A 85 1.93 -1.78 -14.70
C LEU A 85 2.39 -2.91 -13.77
N ILE A 86 2.87 -2.59 -12.58
CA ILE A 86 3.20 -3.60 -11.56
C ILE A 86 1.93 -4.36 -11.15
N MET A 87 0.84 -3.66 -10.84
CA MET A 87 -0.43 -4.28 -10.43
C MET A 87 -1.01 -5.20 -11.50
N THR A 88 -0.81 -4.92 -12.79
CA THR A 88 -1.27 -5.84 -13.87
C THR A 88 -0.55 -7.20 -13.88
N GLN A 89 0.61 -7.30 -13.22
CA GLN A 89 1.41 -8.52 -13.14
C GLN A 89 1.12 -9.32 -11.87
N ILE A 90 0.33 -8.79 -10.94
CA ILE A 90 0.00 -9.45 -9.67
C ILE A 90 -1.35 -10.18 -9.83
N PRO A 91 -1.37 -11.53 -9.80
CA PRO A 91 -2.61 -12.28 -9.93
C PRO A 91 -3.53 -12.03 -8.73
N GLY A 92 -4.83 -12.10 -8.97
CA GLY A 92 -5.85 -11.91 -7.93
C GLY A 92 -6.14 -10.45 -7.59
N TRP A 93 -5.58 -9.47 -8.30
CA TRP A 93 -5.97 -8.06 -8.17
C TRP A 93 -6.56 -7.52 -9.47
N GLU A 94 -7.57 -6.65 -9.36
CA GLU A 94 -8.17 -5.99 -10.51
C GLU A 94 -8.36 -4.49 -10.31
N LYS A 95 -8.21 -3.75 -11.41
CA LYS A 95 -8.51 -2.33 -11.43
C LYS A 95 -10.02 -2.14 -11.50
N THR A 96 -10.59 -1.43 -10.53
CA THR A 96 -12.06 -1.26 -10.45
C THR A 96 -12.63 -0.29 -11.48
N GLY A 97 -11.79 0.60 -12.04
CA GLY A 97 -12.23 1.73 -12.86
C GLY A 97 -12.98 2.83 -12.07
N LYS A 98 -13.18 2.63 -10.77
CA LYS A 98 -13.90 3.52 -9.87
C LYS A 98 -12.92 4.33 -9.02
N SER A 99 -13.45 5.31 -8.31
CA SER A 99 -12.70 6.10 -7.33
C SER A 99 -13.53 6.24 -6.05
N LYS A 100 -12.87 6.16 -4.90
CA LYS A 100 -13.47 6.42 -3.59
C LYS A 100 -12.50 7.19 -2.70
N VAL A 101 -12.99 7.70 -1.57
CA VAL A 101 -12.10 8.23 -0.53
C VAL A 101 -11.36 7.05 0.10
N MET A 102 -10.04 7.09 0.08
CA MET A 102 -9.17 6.13 0.74
C MET A 102 -8.33 6.92 1.72
N ASP A 103 -8.79 7.01 2.97
CA ASP A 103 -8.06 7.74 4.01
C ASP A 103 -6.73 7.01 4.29
N PRO A 104 -5.61 7.75 4.47
CA PRO A 104 -5.42 9.21 4.51
C PRO A 104 -5.12 9.89 3.15
N TYR A 105 -5.30 9.18 2.04
CA TYR A 105 -4.91 9.58 0.69
C TYR A 105 -6.00 10.31 -0.11
N SER A 106 -7.11 10.68 0.52
CA SER A 106 -8.23 11.38 -0.14
C SER A 106 -8.82 10.55 -1.29
N LYS A 107 -9.41 11.17 -2.31
CA LYS A 107 -10.08 10.45 -3.40
C LYS A 107 -9.06 9.79 -4.34
N GLN A 108 -9.04 8.47 -4.37
CA GLN A 108 -8.11 7.65 -5.15
C GLN A 108 -8.86 6.67 -6.07
N ARG A 109 -8.22 6.32 -7.19
CA ARG A 109 -8.59 5.12 -7.98
C ARG A 109 -7.97 3.91 -7.32
N TYR A 110 -8.72 2.82 -7.24
CA TYR A 110 -8.33 1.68 -6.42
C TYR A 110 -8.50 0.36 -7.15
N TYR A 111 -7.78 -0.63 -6.63
CA TYR A 111 -7.82 -2.02 -7.02
C TYR A 111 -8.52 -2.82 -5.93
N THR A 112 -9.14 -3.92 -6.32
CA THR A 112 -9.77 -4.87 -5.40
C THR A 112 -9.17 -6.25 -5.60
N ARG A 113 -9.03 -7.01 -4.53
CA ARG A 113 -8.68 -8.42 -4.59
C ARG A 113 -9.87 -9.21 -5.15
N LYS A 114 -9.63 -10.04 -6.16
CA LYS A 114 -10.62 -10.99 -6.70
C LYS A 114 -10.89 -12.05 -5.65
N LYS A 115 -12.16 -12.25 -5.33
CA LYS A 115 -12.62 -13.38 -4.50
C LYS A 115 -12.70 -14.64 -5.33
#